data_AF-A0A937NBG7-F1
#
_entry.id   AF-A0A937NBG7-F1
#
_cell.length_a   1.000
_cell.length_b   1.000
_cell.length_c   1.000
_cell.angle_alpha   90.00
_cell.angle_beta   90.00
_cell.angle_gamma   90.00
#
_symmetry.space_group_name_H-M   'P 1'
#
loop_
_entity.id
_entity.type
_entity.pdbx_description
1 polymer ?
#
loop_
_entity_poly.entity_id
_entity_poly.type
_entity_poly.pdbx_seq_one_letter_code
_entity_poly.pdbx_strand_id
1 'polypeptide(L)'
;KTTEAPHYRRYVLQQGGHPLQGHGKKDDNAPRVHRAPLGVGDGKGVMFVSHTGEIYPAGFLPVLCGRFPENSVVDAYQNHPTFRALRDPDRFKGFCGVCEYRQVCGGSRARAFAVTGDILESEPDCILVTEKKS
;
A
#
# COMPACT_ATOMS: atom_id res chain seq x y z
N LYS A 1 -2.03 -6.54 -9.47
CA LYS A 1 -2.53 -7.18 -8.23
C LYS A 1 -2.41 -6.15 -7.10
N THR A 2 -3.50 -5.48 -6.75
CA THR A 2 -3.57 -4.69 -5.50
C THR A 2 -3.67 -5.68 -4.34
N THR A 3 -2.93 -5.43 -3.26
CA THR A 3 -2.98 -6.33 -2.10
C THR A 3 -4.01 -5.81 -1.10
N GLU A 4 -5.16 -6.48 -1.02
CA GLU A 4 -6.28 -6.07 -0.16
C GLU A 4 -6.05 -6.35 1.34
N ALA A 5 -5.01 -7.14 1.67
CA ALA A 5 -4.62 -7.47 3.05
C ALA A 5 -3.19 -6.98 3.39
N PRO A 6 -2.91 -5.66 3.37
CA PRO A 6 -1.58 -5.12 3.65
C PRO A 6 -1.07 -5.48 5.06
N HIS A 7 -1.99 -5.61 6.02
CA HIS A 7 -1.69 -6.02 7.41
C HIS A 7 -1.10 -7.44 7.51
N TYR A 8 -1.33 -8.31 6.53
CA TYR A 8 -0.78 -9.66 6.55
C TYR A 8 0.76 -9.64 6.49
N ARG A 9 1.36 -8.61 5.85
CA ARG A 9 2.82 -8.41 5.85
C ARG A 9 3.37 -8.15 7.26
N ARG A 10 2.64 -7.36 8.07
CA ARG A 10 2.96 -7.19 9.50
C ARG A 10 2.87 -8.52 10.23
N TYR A 11 1.78 -9.26 10.04
CA TYR A 11 1.60 -10.57 10.69
C TYR A 11 2.77 -11.50 10.38
N VAL A 12 3.21 -11.59 9.13
CA VAL A 12 4.38 -12.40 8.74
C VAL A 12 5.64 -11.99 9.49
N LEU A 13 5.92 -10.69 9.63
CA LEU A 13 7.08 -10.21 10.42
C LEU A 13 6.98 -10.61 11.88
N GLN A 14 5.79 -10.49 12.47
CA GLN A 14 5.55 -10.84 13.86
C GLN A 14 5.75 -12.35 14.11
N GLN A 15 5.55 -13.19 13.09
CA GLN A 15 5.83 -14.63 13.13
C GLN A 15 7.30 -14.98 12.79
N GLY A 16 8.20 -13.99 12.69
CA GLY A 16 9.61 -14.20 12.36
C GLY A 16 9.87 -14.52 10.87
N GLY A 17 8.87 -14.32 9.99
CA GLY A 17 9.01 -14.51 8.56
C GLY A 17 9.47 -13.26 7.82
N HIS A 18 9.89 -13.41 6.55
CA HIS A 18 10.24 -12.29 5.67
C HIS A 18 9.08 -11.97 4.70
N PRO A 19 8.29 -10.90 4.93
CA PRO A 19 7.11 -10.58 4.13
C PRO A 19 7.42 -10.06 2.72
N LEU A 20 8.66 -9.63 2.48
CA LEU A 20 9.12 -9.09 1.18
C LEU A 20 9.95 -10.11 0.40
N GLN A 21 10.16 -11.31 0.93
CA GLN A 21 10.93 -12.33 0.24
C GLN A 21 10.16 -12.81 -1.00
N GLY A 22 10.77 -12.62 -2.16
CA GLY A 22 10.24 -13.09 -3.44
C GLY A 22 10.21 -14.63 -3.52
N HIS A 23 9.90 -15.16 -4.71
CA HIS A 23 9.93 -16.60 -4.96
C HIS A 23 11.37 -17.14 -4.91
N GLY A 24 11.86 -17.48 -3.72
CA GLY A 24 13.04 -18.33 -3.53
C GLY A 24 12.69 -19.81 -3.70
N LYS A 25 13.69 -20.64 -4.02
CA LYS A 25 13.56 -22.11 -4.03
C LYS A 25 12.91 -22.57 -2.72
N LYS A 26 11.88 -23.43 -2.81
CA LYS A 26 11.35 -24.12 -1.64
C LYS A 26 12.42 -25.09 -1.17
N ASP A 27 12.96 -24.88 0.02
CA ASP A 27 13.54 -25.98 0.78
C ASP A 27 12.39 -26.76 1.40
N ASP A 28 12.21 -28.01 1.00
CA ASP A 28 11.14 -28.89 1.51
C ASP A 28 11.34 -29.23 3.00
N ASN A 29 12.53 -28.98 3.55
CA ASN A 29 12.88 -29.15 4.95
C ASN A 29 12.82 -27.86 5.79
N ALA A 30 12.51 -26.71 5.18
CA ALA A 30 12.38 -25.46 5.93
C ALA A 30 11.00 -25.39 6.62
N PRO A 31 10.92 -24.86 7.86
CA PRO A 31 9.63 -24.62 8.51
C PRO A 31 8.72 -23.78 7.60
N ARG A 32 7.41 -24.02 7.63
CA ARG A 32 6.44 -23.30 6.80
C ARG A 32 6.43 -21.80 7.17
N VAL A 33 7.29 -21.02 6.52
CA VAL A 33 7.34 -19.56 6.73
C VAL A 33 6.10 -18.95 6.09
N HIS A 34 5.31 -18.20 6.87
CA HIS A 34 4.22 -17.40 6.32
C HIS A 34 4.80 -16.43 5.28
N ARG A 35 4.29 -16.45 4.04
CA ARG A 35 4.74 -15.55 2.96
C ARG A 35 3.69 -14.50 2.69
N ALA A 36 4.08 -13.23 2.61
CA ALA A 36 3.17 -12.17 2.24
C ALA A 36 3.37 -11.78 0.75
N PRO A 37 2.32 -11.26 0.07
CA PRO A 37 2.47 -10.74 -1.27
C PRO A 37 3.49 -9.59 -1.31
N LEU A 38 4.23 -9.48 -2.42
CA LEU A 38 5.16 -8.37 -2.73
C LEU A 38 4.58 -7.03 -2.27
N GLY A 39 5.43 -6.11 -1.78
CA GLY A 39 5.08 -4.81 -1.17
C GLY A 39 4.36 -3.78 -2.08
N VAL A 40 3.49 -4.27 -2.96
CA VAL A 40 2.59 -3.51 -3.82
C VAL A 40 1.36 -3.06 -3.02
N GLY A 41 1.00 -1.79 -3.18
CA GLY A 41 -0.19 -1.13 -2.62
C GLY A 41 -0.61 0.03 -3.53
N ASP A 42 -1.69 0.74 -3.20
CA ASP A 42 -2.22 1.82 -4.04
C ASP A 42 -1.14 2.87 -4.37
N GLY A 43 -0.85 3.10 -5.65
CA GLY A 43 0.23 4.00 -6.10
C GLY A 43 1.67 3.54 -5.84
N LYS A 44 1.86 2.39 -5.18
CA LYS A 44 3.15 1.75 -4.87
C LYS A 44 3.24 0.41 -5.60
N GLY A 45 3.84 0.40 -6.79
CA GLY A 45 3.99 -0.79 -7.63
C GLY A 45 2.76 -1.11 -8.50
N VAL A 46 1.72 -0.29 -8.44
CA VAL A 46 0.52 -0.39 -9.29
C VAL A 46 0.01 1.02 -9.63
N MET A 47 -0.65 1.10 -10.77
CA MET A 47 -1.42 2.24 -11.26
C MET A 47 -2.58 1.68 -12.10
N PHE A 48 -3.68 2.42 -12.17
CA PHE A 48 -4.83 2.08 -12.98
C PHE A 48 -5.06 3.16 -14.03
N VAL A 49 -5.40 2.75 -15.26
CA VAL A 49 -5.83 3.65 -16.33
C VAL A 49 -7.22 3.18 -16.76
N SER A 50 -8.20 4.07 -16.70
CA SER A 50 -9.58 3.77 -17.06
C SER A 50 -9.74 3.58 -18.58
N HIS A 51 -10.91 3.10 -19.00
CA HIS A 51 -11.23 2.98 -20.42
C HIS A 51 -11.33 4.34 -21.14
N THR A 52 -11.49 5.45 -20.40
CA THR A 52 -11.47 6.83 -20.92
C THR A 52 -10.09 7.47 -20.82
N GLY A 53 -9.06 6.73 -20.43
CA GLY A 53 -7.69 7.20 -20.30
C GLY A 53 -7.36 7.86 -18.96
N GLU A 54 -8.29 7.95 -18.00
CA GLU A 54 -8.03 8.58 -16.71
C GLU A 54 -7.09 7.75 -15.84
N ILE A 55 -6.09 8.41 -15.26
CA ILE A 55 -5.00 7.78 -14.50
C ILE A 55 -5.29 7.88 -13.01
N TYR A 56 -5.26 6.74 -12.31
CA TYR A 56 -5.51 6.62 -10.87
C TYR A 56 -4.41 5.80 -10.18
N PRO A 57 -4.13 6.02 -8.88
CA PRO A 57 -3.17 5.20 -8.14
C PRO A 57 -3.55 3.72 -8.03
N ALA A 58 -4.85 3.41 -8.02
CA ALA A 58 -5.40 2.07 -8.02
C ALA A 58 -6.85 2.09 -8.49
N GLY A 59 -7.41 0.93 -8.85
CA GLY A 59 -8.81 0.83 -9.29
C GLY A 59 -9.85 1.17 -8.20
N PHE A 60 -9.44 1.14 -6.92
CA PHE A 60 -10.30 1.48 -5.77
C PHE A 60 -9.90 2.78 -5.07
N LEU A 61 -8.94 3.53 -5.61
CA LEU A 61 -8.53 4.82 -5.06
C LEU A 61 -8.81 5.93 -6.10
N PRO A 62 -10.01 6.57 -6.06
CA PRO A 62 -10.49 7.46 -7.12
C PRO A 62 -9.87 8.87 -7.02
N VAL A 63 -8.54 8.95 -6.95
CA VAL A 63 -7.77 10.20 -7.01
C VAL A 63 -7.22 10.36 -8.41
N LEU A 64 -7.79 11.29 -9.19
CA LEU A 64 -7.36 11.55 -10.56
C LEU A 64 -5.94 12.15 -10.57
N CYS A 65 -5.04 11.54 -11.35
CA CYS A 65 -3.63 11.93 -11.45
C CYS A 65 -3.23 12.34 -12.89
N GLY A 66 -4.18 12.40 -13.82
CA GLY A 66 -3.96 12.76 -15.22
C GLY A 66 -4.87 11.99 -16.17
N ARG A 67 -4.73 12.24 -17.47
CA ARG A 67 -5.43 11.52 -18.54
C ARG A 67 -4.43 11.16 -19.65
N PHE A 68 -4.46 9.92 -20.11
CA PHE A 68 -3.71 9.43 -21.25
C PHE A 68 -4.55 9.60 -22.53
N PRO A 69 -3.96 10.01 -23.66
CA PRO A 69 -2.52 10.18 -23.92
C PRO A 69 -1.95 11.57 -23.61
N GLU A 70 -2.76 12.52 -23.13
CA GLU A 70 -2.31 13.90 -22.86
C GLU A 70 -1.19 13.96 -21.81
N ASN A 71 -1.24 13.07 -20.83
CA ASN A 71 -0.22 12.88 -19.80
C ASN A 71 0.46 11.52 -19.99
N SER A 72 1.79 11.51 -19.89
CA SER A 72 2.57 10.27 -19.89
C SER A 72 2.24 9.45 -18.64
N VAL A 73 1.81 8.20 -18.82
CA VAL A 73 1.59 7.27 -17.70
C VAL A 73 2.87 7.04 -16.90
N VAL A 74 4.04 7.04 -17.55
CA VAL A 74 5.34 6.86 -16.89
C VAL A 74 5.64 8.08 -16.02
N ASP A 75 5.47 9.28 -16.55
CA ASP A 75 5.71 10.51 -15.82
C ASP A 75 4.73 10.69 -14.66
N ALA A 76 3.43 10.45 -14.91
CA ALA A 76 2.40 10.47 -13.88
C ALA A 76 2.75 9.51 -12.74
N TYR A 77 3.12 8.26 -13.06
CA TYR A 77 3.50 7.30 -12.04
C TYR A 77 4.76 7.73 -11.27
N GLN A 78 5.81 8.20 -11.94
CA GLN A 78 7.09 8.51 -11.29
C GLN A 78 7.08 9.82 -10.50
N ASN A 79 6.45 10.85 -11.06
CA ASN A 79 6.64 12.25 -10.65
C ASN A 79 5.40 12.92 -10.06
N HIS A 80 4.18 12.43 -10.35
CA HIS A 80 2.98 13.08 -9.82
C HIS A 80 2.98 13.10 -8.28
N PRO A 81 2.62 14.22 -7.62
CA PRO A 81 2.70 14.37 -6.16
C PRO A 81 1.98 13.27 -5.38
N THR A 82 0.79 12.86 -5.82
CA THR A 82 -0.01 11.77 -5.22
C THR A 82 0.79 10.46 -5.18
N PHE A 83 1.36 10.06 -6.32
CA PHE A 83 2.12 8.82 -6.43
C PHE A 83 3.39 8.84 -5.58
N ARG A 84 4.09 9.99 -5.54
CA ARG A 84 5.26 10.16 -4.66
C ARG A 84 4.86 10.06 -3.18
N ALA A 85 3.76 10.67 -2.78
CA ALA A 85 3.27 10.62 -1.41
C ALA A 85 2.85 9.20 -0.99
N LEU A 86 2.16 8.46 -1.85
CA LEU A 86 1.73 7.08 -1.58
C LEU A 86 2.91 6.09 -1.46
N ARG A 87 4.05 6.40 -2.07
CA ARG A 87 5.28 5.59 -1.98
C ARG A 87 6.20 5.98 -0.83
N ASP A 88 5.82 6.99 -0.05
CA ASP A 88 6.60 7.51 1.06
C ASP A 88 5.83 7.34 2.38
N PRO A 89 5.99 6.19 3.08
CA PRO A 89 5.28 5.92 4.31
C PRO A 89 5.63 6.88 5.46
N ASP A 90 6.74 7.61 5.39
CA ASP A 90 7.10 8.61 6.40
C ASP A 90 6.22 9.87 6.32
N ARG A 91 5.46 10.01 5.23
CA ARG A 91 4.45 11.07 5.06
C ARG A 91 3.05 10.67 5.53
N PHE A 92 2.85 9.44 6.00
CA PHE A 92 1.56 9.02 6.51
C PHE A 92 1.20 9.77 7.80
N LYS A 93 -0.09 10.01 7.98
CA LYS A 93 -0.67 10.71 9.13
C LYS A 93 -1.25 9.71 10.14
N GLY A 94 -1.69 10.25 11.27
CA GLY A 94 -2.25 9.48 12.38
C GLY A 94 -1.30 8.41 12.90
N PHE A 95 -1.85 7.28 13.35
CA PHE A 95 -1.07 6.15 13.83
C PHE A 95 -0.13 5.56 12.77
N CYS A 96 -0.54 5.51 11.49
CA CYS A 96 0.30 4.98 10.42
C CYS A 96 1.61 5.76 10.24
N GLY A 97 1.65 7.07 10.54
CA GLY A 97 2.86 7.89 10.50
C GLY A 97 3.91 7.51 11.54
N VAL A 98 3.49 7.01 12.70
CA VAL A 98 4.38 6.64 13.81
C VAL A 98 4.56 5.13 13.97
N CYS A 99 3.81 4.33 13.21
CA CYS A 99 3.83 2.88 13.30
C CYS A 99 5.17 2.31 12.82
N GLU A 100 5.75 1.39 13.60
CA GLU A 100 6.99 0.67 13.27
C GLU A 100 6.85 -0.16 11.98
N TYR A 101 5.63 -0.60 11.68
CA TYR A 101 5.33 -1.43 10.52
C TYR A 101 4.97 -0.62 9.26
N ARG A 102 5.04 0.72 9.29
CA ARG A 102 4.54 1.58 8.19
C ARG A 102 5.20 1.29 6.84
N GLN A 103 6.48 0.91 6.84
CA GLN A 103 7.23 0.60 5.62
C GLN A 103 6.76 -0.70 4.94
N VAL A 104 6.27 -1.65 5.74
CA VAL A 104 5.96 -3.02 5.30
C VAL A 104 4.45 -3.26 5.18
N CYS A 105 3.67 -2.76 6.12
CA CYS A 105 2.21 -2.82 6.09
C CYS A 105 1.64 -1.65 5.27
N GLY A 106 1.86 -0.41 5.74
CA GLY A 106 1.34 0.82 5.14
C GLY A 106 -0.18 0.98 5.14
N GLY A 107 -0.96 -0.05 5.47
CA GLY A 107 -2.42 -0.03 5.44
C GLY A 107 -3.00 0.09 4.02
N SER A 108 -4.32 -0.03 3.89
CA SER A 108 -5.05 0.30 2.66
C SER A 108 -5.16 1.82 2.54
N ARG A 109 -4.79 2.37 1.38
CA ARG A 109 -4.89 3.82 1.13
C ARG A 109 -6.26 4.16 0.57
N ALA A 110 -6.84 3.25 -0.22
CA ALA A 110 -8.25 3.29 -0.62
C ALA A 110 -9.20 3.40 0.58
N ARG A 111 -9.06 2.57 1.63
CA ARG A 111 -9.93 2.65 2.82
C ARG A 111 -9.69 3.89 3.66
N ALA A 112 -8.44 4.32 3.82
CA ALA A 112 -8.14 5.60 4.47
C ALA A 112 -8.90 6.74 3.77
N PHE A 113 -8.75 6.84 2.44
CA PHE A 113 -9.43 7.85 1.64
C PHE A 113 -10.96 7.75 1.71
N ALA A 114 -11.53 6.54 1.64
CA ALA A 114 -12.98 6.35 1.65
C ALA A 114 -13.64 6.85 2.95
N VAL A 115 -12.92 6.79 4.08
CA VAL A 115 -13.45 7.20 5.39
C VAL A 115 -13.09 8.64 5.74
N THR A 116 -11.88 9.10 5.39
CA THR A 116 -11.36 10.40 5.84
C THR A 116 -11.28 11.46 4.75
N GLY A 117 -11.34 11.07 3.48
CA GLY A 117 -11.00 11.93 2.35
C GLY A 117 -9.50 12.18 2.16
N ASP A 118 -8.64 11.58 2.99
CA ASP A 118 -7.18 11.74 2.93
C ASP A 118 -6.48 10.40 2.69
N ILE A 119 -5.76 10.30 1.56
CA ILE A 119 -5.02 9.10 1.17
C ILE A 119 -3.83 8.77 2.07
N LEU A 120 -3.35 9.76 2.85
CA LEU A 120 -2.22 9.62 3.74
C LEU A 120 -2.65 9.31 5.18
N GLU A 121 -3.95 9.33 5.48
CA GLU A 121 -4.41 9.02 6.83
C GLU A 121 -4.25 7.53 7.22
N SER A 122 -4.42 7.30 8.51
CA SER A 122 -4.43 5.96 9.08
C SER A 122 -5.55 5.11 8.49
N GLU A 123 -5.24 3.83 8.28
CA GLU A 123 -6.24 2.86 7.86
C GLU A 123 -7.23 2.60 9.01
N PRO A 124 -8.55 2.75 8.78
CA PRO A 124 -9.54 2.77 9.85
C PRO A 124 -9.72 1.41 10.54
N ASP A 125 -9.51 0.29 9.84
CA ASP A 125 -9.70 -1.06 10.38
C ASP A 125 -8.42 -1.64 10.99
N CYS A 126 -7.39 -0.81 11.19
CA CYS A 126 -6.13 -1.27 11.75
C CYS A 126 -6.30 -1.57 13.24
N ILE A 127 -6.13 -2.85 13.61
CA ILE A 127 -6.23 -3.31 15.01
C ILE A 127 -5.31 -2.59 16.00
N LEU A 128 -4.22 -1.97 15.53
CA LEU A 128 -3.28 -1.25 16.40
C LEU A 128 -3.72 0.19 16.68
N VAL A 129 -4.64 0.74 15.88
CA VAL A 129 -5.21 2.07 16.11
C VAL A 129 -6.12 2.05 17.35
N THR A 130 -6.78 0.93 17.62
CA THR A 130 -7.66 0.76 18.78
C THR A 130 -6.90 0.53 20.09
N GLU A 131 -5.68 0.02 20.05
CA GLU A 131 -4.89 -0.30 21.26
C GLU A 131 -4.26 0.92 21.95
N LYS A 132 -4.24 2.11 21.31
CA LYS A 132 -3.70 3.35 21.90
C LYS A 132 -4.75 4.38 22.33
N LYS A 133 -6.03 3.98 22.43
CA LYS A 133 -7.12 4.86 22.91
C LYS A 133 -7.44 4.71 24.42
N SER A 134 -6.62 4.00 25.19
CA SER A 134 -6.71 3.93 26.66
C SER A 134 -5.64 4.75 27.36
#